data_AF-A0A7M2AF97-F1
#
_entry.id   AF-A0A7M2AF97-F1
#
_cell.length_a   1.000
_cell.length_b   1.000
_cell.length_c   1.000
_cell.angle_alpha   90.00
_cell.angle_beta   90.00
_cell.angle_gamma   90.00
#
_symmetry.space_group_name_H-M   'P 1'
#
loop_
_entity.id
_entity.type
_entity.pdbx_description
1 polymer ?
#
loop_
_entity_poly.entity_id
_entity_poly.type
_entity_poly.pdbx_seq_one_letter_code
_entity_poly.pdbx_strand_id
1 'polypeptide(L)' 'MSNVIWRLSADYLAAYTEDPEVIAKVRRSYPDFNEMATYERKGQVTGMQYRVPTARKRVAKRLFNVAEIT' A
#
# COMPACT_ATOMS: atom_id res chain seq x y z
N MET A 1 -9.87 0.86 -9.34
CA MET A 1 -8.68 1.16 -8.52
C MET A 1 -8.22 -0.14 -7.92
N SER A 2 -7.04 -0.59 -8.33
CA SER A 2 -6.52 -1.89 -7.90
C SER A 2 -5.77 -1.73 -6.58
N ASN A 3 -6.31 -2.32 -5.52
CA ASN A 3 -5.63 -2.40 -4.23
C ASN A 3 -5.26 -3.85 -3.99
N VAL A 4 -3.98 -4.12 -3.76
CA VAL A 4 -3.48 -5.48 -3.55
C VAL A 4 -2.47 -5.46 -2.42
N ILE A 5 -2.52 -6.46 -1.56
CA ILE A 5 -1.51 -6.68 -0.53
C ILE A 5 -0.95 -8.07 -0.74
N TRP A 6 0.38 -8.18 -0.80
CA TRP A 6 1.05 -9.47 -0.84
C TRP A 6 2.17 -9.56 0.20
N ARG A 7 2.53 -10.79 0.54
CA ARG A 7 3.64 -11.01 1.48
C ARG A 7 4.98 -10.71 0.81
N LEU A 8 5.79 -9.86 1.44
CA LEU A 8 7.15 -9.55 0.99
C LEU A 8 8.19 -10.38 1.77
N SER A 9 7.98 -10.57 3.08
CA SER A 9 8.80 -11.40 3.96
C SER A 9 8.00 -11.81 5.21
N ALA A 10 8.64 -12.43 6.20
CA ALA A 10 7.99 -12.70 7.50
C ALA A 10 7.53 -11.40 8.18
N ASP A 11 8.35 -10.36 8.14
CA ASP A 11 8.13 -9.12 8.89
C ASP A 11 7.45 -8.03 8.09
N TYR A 12 7.34 -8.19 6.76
CA TYR A 12 6.81 -7.16 5.87
C TYR A 12 5.79 -7.68 4.84
N LEU A 13 4.85 -6.80 4.53
CA LEU A 13 3.90 -6.87 3.45
C LEU A 13 4.23 -5.80 2.42
N ALA A 14 3.92 -6.05 1.16
CA ALA A 14 3.83 -5.03 0.13
C ALA A 14 2.36 -4.68 -0.07
N ALA A 15 2.07 -3.38 -0.14
CA ALA A 15 0.72 -2.87 -0.39
C ALA A 15 0.74 -1.92 -1.57
N TYR A 16 0.04 -2.28 -2.65
CA TYR A 16 -0.14 -1.47 -3.85
C TYR A 16 -1.50 -0.81 -3.85
N THR A 17 -1.56 0.43 -4.32
CA THR A 17 -2.81 1.16 -4.54
C THR A 17 -2.68 2.17 -5.67
N GLU A 18 -3.77 2.33 -6.41
CA GLU A 18 -3.99 3.41 -7.38
C GLU A 18 -4.99 4.46 -6.83
N ASP A 19 -5.44 4.27 -5.60
CA ASP A 19 -6.46 5.12 -4.98
C ASP A 19 -5.79 6.36 -4.34
N PRO A 20 -6.07 7.57 -4.86
CA PRO A 20 -5.46 8.80 -4.35
C PRO A 20 -5.88 9.09 -2.90
N GLU A 21 -7.06 8.66 -2.45
CA GLU A 21 -7.48 8.85 -1.06
C GLU A 21 -6.69 7.96 -0.11
N VAL A 22 -6.42 6.70 -0.52
CA VAL A 22 -5.55 5.79 0.24
C VAL A 22 -4.14 6.36 0.30
N ILE A 23 -3.59 6.83 -0.83
CA ILE A 23 -2.25 7.44 -0.89
C ILE A 23 -2.15 8.64 0.05
N ALA A 24 -3.11 9.57 -0.04
CA ALA A 24 -3.14 10.76 0.81
C ALA A 24 -3.24 10.41 2.30
N LYS A 25 -4.03 9.38 2.64
CA LYS A 25 -4.21 8.91 4.01
C LYS A 25 -2.96 8.20 4.55
N VAL A 26 -2.29 7.38 3.74
CA VAL A 26 -1.02 6.74 4.11
C VAL A 26 0.02 7.81 4.46
N ARG A 27 0.23 8.78 3.56
CA ARG A 27 1.19 9.87 3.74
C ARG A 27 0.90 10.72 4.99
N ARG A 28 -0.37 10.96 5.31
CA ARG A 28 -0.77 11.77 6.46
C ARG A 28 -0.61 11.06 7.79
N SER A 29 -0.93 9.76 7.86
CA SER A 29 -1.25 9.09 9.13
C SER A 29 -0.44 7.82 9.41
N TYR A 30 0.33 7.33 8.44
CA TYR A 30 1.03 6.05 8.54
C TYR A 30 2.51 6.23 8.16
N PRO A 31 3.32 6.90 9.00
CA PRO A 31 4.74 7.14 8.73
C PRO A 31 5.56 5.84 8.67
N ASP A 32 5.03 4.73 9.21
CA ASP A 32 5.63 3.41 9.15
C ASP A 32 5.37 2.66 7.83
N PHE A 33 4.55 3.22 6.94
CA PHE A 33 4.30 2.69 5.60
C PHE A 33 5.27 3.36 4.64
N ASN A 34 6.37 2.68 4.34
CA ASN A 34 7.46 3.26 3.58
C ASN A 34 7.20 3.12 2.08
N GLU A 35 7.27 4.21 1.31
CA GLU A 35 7.19 4.16 -0.15
C GLU A 35 8.32 3.29 -0.72
N MET A 36 7.97 2.33 -1.58
CA MET A 36 8.92 1.42 -2.25
C MET A 36 9.05 1.73 -3.74
N ALA A 37 7.93 2.05 -4.40
CA ALA A 37 7.89 2.32 -5.82
C ALA A 37 6.69 3.22 -6.18
N THR A 38 6.91 4.10 -7.15
CA THR A 38 5.88 4.84 -7.87
C THR A 38 5.68 4.21 -9.25
N TYR A 39 4.43 4.13 -9.69
CA TYR A 39 4.08 3.66 -11.02
C TYR A 39 3.55 4.82 -11.82
N GLU A 40 4.05 4.97 -13.05
CA GLU A 40 3.71 6.08 -13.91
C GLU A 40 3.15 5.60 -15.25
N ARG A 41 2.15 6.32 -15.75
CA ARG A 41 1.60 6.13 -17.10
C ARG A 41 1.52 7.48 -17.78
N LYS A 42 2.20 7.63 -18.93
CA LYS A 42 2.27 8.89 -19.70
C LYS A 42 2.75 10.09 -18.84
N GLY A 43 3.71 9.86 -17.94
CA GLY A 43 4.28 10.89 -17.08
C GLY A 43 3.41 11.31 -15.89
N GLN A 44 2.32 10.58 -15.61
CA GLN A 44 1.51 10.78 -14.41
C GLN A 44 1.63 9.58 -13.48
N VAL A 45 1.80 9.83 -12.18
CA VAL A 45 1.80 8.78 -11.15
C VAL A 45 0.40 8.19 -11.05
N THR A 46 0.26 6.93 -11.42
CA THR A 46 -1.00 6.19 -11.39
C THR A 46 -1.13 5.26 -10.21
N GLY A 47 -0.02 4.91 -9.54
CA GLY A 47 -0.04 4.01 -8.40
C GLY A 47 1.18 4.14 -7.51
N MET A 48 1.06 3.62 -6.30
CA MET A 48 2.10 3.63 -5.28
C MET A 48 2.18 2.26 -4.61
N GLN A 49 3.39 1.80 -4.33
CA GLN A 49 3.66 0.63 -3.51
C GLN A 49 4.32 1.04 -2.19
N TYR A 50 3.85 0.45 -1.11
CA TYR A 50 4.39 0.64 0.24
C TYR A 50 4.91 -0.67 0.84
N ARG A 51 5.98 -0.58 1.62
CA ARG A 51 6.41 -1.61 2.57
C ARG A 51 5.70 -1.38 3.89
N VAL A 52 4.93 -2.36 4.32
CA VAL A 52 4.10 -2.30 5.52
C VAL A 52 4.55 -3.37 6.51
N PRO A 53 4.79 -3.05 7.79
CA PRO A 53 5.09 -4.08 8.80
C PRO A 53 3.95 -5.10 8.93
N THR A 54 4.26 -6.40 9.03
CA THR A 54 3.25 -7.46 9.21
C THR A 54 2.38 -7.23 10.45
N ALA A 55 2.93 -6.59 11.50
CA ALA A 55 2.18 -6.16 12.68
C ALA A 55 0.99 -5.22 12.35
N ARG A 56 1.07 -4.46 11.25
CA ARG A 56 0.01 -3.58 10.75
C ARG A 56 -0.96 -4.25 9.77
N LYS A 57 -0.86 -5.57 9.56
CA LYS A 57 -1.70 -6.35 8.62
C LYS A 57 -3.18 -5.99 8.67
N ARG A 58 -3.80 -5.98 9.85
CA ARG A 58 -5.24 -5.70 10.01
C ARG A 58 -5.60 -4.27 9.59
N VAL A 59 -4.71 -3.32 9.88
CA VAL A 59 -4.87 -1.91 9.49
C VAL A 59 -4.73 -1.77 7.98
N ALA A 60 -3.71 -2.39 7.38
CA ALA A 60 -3.49 -2.37 5.94
C ALA A 60 -4.68 -2.95 5.18
N LYS A 61 -5.21 -4.11 5.58
CA LYS A 61 -6.40 -4.72 4.96
C LYS A 61 -7.62 -3.79 4.99
N ARG A 62 -7.85 -3.11 6.12
CA ARG A 62 -8.96 -2.15 6.25
C ARG A 62 -8.74 -0.89 5.42
N LEU A 63 -7.53 -0.35 5.44
CA LEU A 63 -7.18 0.88 4.75
C LEU A 63 -7.23 0.73 3.24
N PHE A 64 -6.73 -0.38 2.71
CA PHE A 64 -6.70 -0.70 1.29
C PHE A 64 -7.99 -1.40 0.83
N ASN A 65 -8.92 -1.69 1.74
CA ASN A 65 -10.15 -2.45 1.48
C ASN A 65 -9.89 -3.81 0.79
N VAL A 66 -8.92 -4.57 1.31
CA VAL A 66 -8.44 -5.84 0.74
C VAL A 66 -8.82 -7.00 1.66
N ALA A 67 -9.58 -7.96 1.12
CA ALA A 67 -10.09 -9.11 1.86
C ALA A 67 -9.04 -10.21 2.09
N GLU A 68 -8.11 -10.40 1.16
CA GLU A 68 -7.11 -11.48 1.20
C GLU A 68 -5.71 -10.96 0.87
N ILE A 69 -4.69 -11.59 1.47
CA ILE A 69 -3.29 -11.29 1.16
C ILE A 69 -2.79 -12.41 0.28
N THR A 70 -2.27 -12.04 -0.89
CA THR A 70 -1.66 -12.96 -1.86
C THR A 70 -0.22 -13.31 -1.45
#